data_AF-A0A976M647-F1
#
_entry.id   AF-A0A976M647-F1
#
_cell.length_a   1.000
_cell.length_b   1.000
_cell.length_c   1.000
_cell.angle_alpha   90.00
_cell.angle_beta   90.00
_cell.angle_gamma   90.00
#
_symmetry.space_group_name_H-M   'P 1'
#
loop_
_entity.id
_entity.type
_entity.pdbx_description
1 polymer ?
#
loop_
_entity_poly.entity_id
_entity_poly.type
_entity_poly.pdbx_seq_one_letter_code
_entity_poly.pdbx_strand_id
1 'polypeptide(L)'
;MISIETLNKLVINIESYTPTLLKYIALRTVNLKNKNDQKEKNKEKEVERIVKVIEKQVNKVDKKEWLPSEVVSVMSLFSNTQPEIKKETREFIERKIGILSNYNMYDIVQMLKTVKRIKVRVNVKELKEYVEKNIETLLRQASLVNIYSMLNELAVNGVKLSNTTIEKIAEHIEEEGKELEFKELTNTYNSLSRHIDVVSDKIYSGENVENMAEKAKNLMETLYNKVLKHIEEGRDDFEGIVDVLDGTVNIMSVWSINKDESRESTTNSVTPARRGTGQAKGHCNEELLRRCEVLIERLKHHFNNSLEPKLIRILLRNISVLRYYDEELMEMIVAHYKSTHRKWSLQGKFVNK
;
A
#
# COMPACT_ATOMS: atom_id res chain seq x y z
N MET A 1 -15.28 7.62 -30.32
CA MET A 1 -14.42 7.76 -29.12
C MET A 1 -13.45 8.92 -29.37
N ILE A 2 -13.32 9.91 -28.47
CA ILE A 2 -12.45 11.10 -28.68
C ILE A 2 -10.96 10.68 -28.67
N SER A 3 -10.18 11.08 -29.68
CA SER A 3 -8.72 10.86 -29.78
C SER A 3 -7.93 11.89 -28.97
N ILE A 4 -6.61 11.67 -28.77
CA ILE A 4 -5.77 12.61 -28.02
C ILE A 4 -5.56 13.92 -28.77
N GLU A 5 -5.49 13.88 -30.11
CA GLU A 5 -5.39 15.05 -30.97
C GLU A 5 -6.66 15.89 -30.90
N THR A 6 -7.84 15.24 -30.94
CA THR A 6 -9.12 15.93 -30.76
C THR A 6 -9.21 16.56 -29.37
N LEU A 7 -8.78 15.85 -28.32
CA LEU A 7 -8.76 16.39 -26.97
C LEU A 7 -7.83 17.61 -26.87
N ASN A 8 -6.63 17.54 -27.44
CA ASN A 8 -5.69 18.67 -27.41
C ASN A 8 -6.25 19.91 -28.12
N LYS A 9 -6.87 19.74 -29.30
CA LYS A 9 -7.55 20.84 -30.00
C LYS A 9 -8.66 21.48 -29.17
N LEU A 10 -9.44 20.67 -28.46
CA LEU A 10 -10.47 21.19 -27.55
C LEU A 10 -9.83 21.97 -26.40
N VAL A 11 -8.85 21.38 -25.73
CA VAL A 11 -8.16 21.99 -24.58
C VAL A 11 -7.59 23.37 -24.94
N ILE A 12 -6.87 23.49 -26.07
CA ILE A 12 -6.24 24.77 -26.43
C ILE A 12 -7.27 25.88 -26.72
N ASN A 13 -8.47 25.52 -27.18
CA ASN A 13 -9.51 26.48 -27.56
C ASN A 13 -10.54 26.77 -26.45
N ILE A 14 -10.41 26.18 -25.26
CA ILE A 14 -11.28 26.50 -24.13
C ILE A 14 -10.95 27.91 -23.60
N GLU A 15 -11.95 28.78 -23.57
CA GLU A 15 -11.81 30.17 -23.13
C GLU A 15 -11.68 30.31 -21.60
N SER A 16 -12.38 29.47 -20.85
CA SER A 16 -12.41 29.51 -19.38
C SER A 16 -12.32 28.11 -18.76
N TYR A 17 -11.62 28.02 -17.63
CA TYR A 17 -11.36 26.77 -16.95
C TYR A 17 -11.99 26.76 -15.57
N THR A 18 -12.57 25.62 -15.19
CA THR A 18 -13.02 25.32 -13.84
C THR A 18 -12.25 24.12 -13.29
N PRO A 19 -12.21 23.92 -11.95
CA PRO A 19 -11.56 22.75 -11.36
C PRO A 19 -12.13 21.43 -11.90
N THR A 20 -13.45 21.35 -12.05
CA THR A 20 -14.16 20.18 -12.58
C THR A 20 -13.77 19.88 -14.03
N LEU A 21 -13.65 20.91 -14.87
CA LEU A 21 -13.21 20.73 -16.25
C LEU A 21 -11.76 20.23 -16.32
N LEU A 22 -10.86 20.81 -15.50
CA LEU A 22 -9.48 20.36 -15.39
C LEU A 22 -9.37 18.89 -14.94
N LYS A 23 -10.20 18.48 -13.97
CA LYS A 23 -10.34 17.07 -13.55
C LYS A 23 -10.69 16.17 -14.74
N TYR A 24 -11.73 16.49 -15.50
CA TYR A 24 -12.15 15.65 -16.62
C TYR A 24 -11.10 15.56 -17.73
N ILE A 25 -10.45 16.68 -18.08
CA ILE A 25 -9.36 16.68 -19.05
C ILE A 25 -8.20 15.82 -18.54
N ALA A 26 -7.82 15.96 -17.27
CA ALA A 26 -6.74 15.18 -16.66
C ALA A 26 -7.01 13.66 -16.71
N LEU A 27 -8.18 13.24 -16.24
CA LEU A 27 -8.59 11.82 -16.27
C LEU A 27 -8.64 11.27 -17.69
N ARG A 28 -9.22 12.04 -18.63
CA ARG A 28 -9.30 11.62 -20.03
C ARG A 28 -7.93 11.50 -20.68
N THR A 29 -7.01 12.40 -20.36
CA THR A 29 -5.63 12.39 -20.88
C THR A 29 -4.88 11.16 -20.39
N VAL A 30 -4.96 10.83 -19.10
CA VAL A 30 -4.35 9.60 -18.54
C VAL A 30 -4.93 8.35 -19.20
N ASN A 31 -6.26 8.28 -19.32
CA ASN A 31 -6.93 7.13 -19.95
C ASN A 31 -6.53 6.94 -21.42
N LEU A 32 -6.43 8.03 -22.19
CA LEU A 32 -5.99 7.97 -23.59
C LEU A 32 -4.51 7.62 -23.70
N LYS A 33 -3.66 8.08 -22.78
CA LYS A 33 -2.25 7.70 -22.74
C LYS A 33 -2.10 6.19 -22.49
N ASN A 34 -2.83 5.64 -21.52
CA ASN A 34 -2.71 4.23 -21.14
C ASN A 34 -3.28 3.24 -22.16
N LYS A 35 -4.24 3.67 -23.00
CA LYS A 35 -4.82 2.84 -24.06
C LYS A 35 -3.97 2.77 -25.34
N ASN A 36 -2.95 3.61 -25.47
CA ASN A 36 -2.12 3.65 -26.66
C ASN A 36 -0.82 2.89 -26.40
N ASP A 37 -0.51 1.93 -27.28
CA ASP A 37 0.82 1.35 -27.34
C ASP A 37 1.86 2.46 -27.58
N GLN A 38 2.91 2.47 -26.78
CA GLN A 38 3.92 3.53 -26.59
C GLN A 38 4.73 3.96 -27.84
N LYS A 39 4.29 3.66 -29.07
CA LYS A 39 5.12 3.80 -30.28
C LYS A 39 4.91 5.08 -31.10
N GLU A 40 3.90 5.91 -30.81
CA GLU A 40 3.64 7.12 -31.60
C GLU A 40 4.15 8.40 -30.90
N LYS A 41 5.36 8.83 -31.25
CA LYS A 41 5.98 10.11 -30.80
C LYS A 41 5.07 11.34 -30.96
N ASN A 42 4.15 11.32 -31.94
CA ASN A 42 3.21 12.42 -32.14
C ASN A 42 2.19 12.52 -30.99
N LYS A 43 1.74 11.40 -30.42
CA LYS A 43 0.78 11.39 -29.31
C LYS A 43 1.40 11.85 -28.00
N GLU A 44 2.68 11.58 -27.77
CA GLU A 44 3.40 12.12 -26.61
C GLU A 44 3.45 13.65 -26.63
N LYS A 45 3.71 14.26 -27.80
CA LYS A 45 3.68 15.71 -27.97
C LYS A 45 2.30 16.31 -27.69
N GLU A 46 1.22 15.63 -28.06
CA GLU A 46 -0.15 16.08 -27.77
C GLU A 46 -0.44 16.04 -26.26
N VAL A 47 0.00 14.98 -25.57
CA VAL A 47 -0.10 14.89 -24.10
C VAL A 47 0.69 16.01 -23.43
N GLU A 48 1.93 16.27 -23.85
CA GLU A 48 2.75 17.36 -23.32
C GLU A 48 2.08 18.74 -23.47
N ARG A 49 1.44 18.99 -24.61
CA ARG A 49 0.69 20.24 -24.85
C ARG A 49 -0.47 20.38 -23.88
N ILE A 50 -1.28 19.33 -23.70
CA ILE A 50 -2.39 19.33 -22.74
C ILE A 50 -1.88 19.58 -21.31
N VAL A 51 -0.81 18.88 -20.91
CA VAL A 51 -0.20 19.01 -19.57
C VAL A 51 0.27 20.45 -19.31
N LYS A 52 0.92 21.09 -20.29
CA LYS A 52 1.35 22.50 -20.19
C LYS A 52 0.17 23.46 -20.02
N VAL A 53 -0.95 23.20 -20.71
CA VAL A 53 -2.17 24.00 -20.55
C VAL A 53 -2.74 23.81 -19.15
N ILE A 54 -2.92 22.56 -18.68
CA ILE A 54 -3.42 22.27 -17.34
C ILE A 54 -2.55 22.92 -16.26
N GLU A 55 -1.23 22.76 -16.33
CA GLU A 55 -0.31 23.36 -15.35
C GLU A 55 -0.41 24.89 -15.31
N LYS A 56 -0.62 25.53 -16.46
CA LYS A 56 -0.84 26.98 -16.53
C LYS A 56 -2.17 27.38 -15.88
N GLN A 57 -3.23 26.58 -16.04
CA GLN A 57 -4.57 26.92 -15.55
C GLN A 57 -4.75 26.62 -14.06
N VAL A 58 -4.08 25.61 -13.51
CA VAL A 58 -4.12 25.27 -12.06
C VAL A 58 -3.84 26.50 -11.19
N ASN A 59 -2.90 27.36 -11.60
CA ASN A 59 -2.53 28.55 -10.86
C ASN A 59 -3.47 29.76 -11.06
N LYS A 60 -4.40 29.68 -12.01
CA LYS A 60 -5.30 30.78 -12.42
C LYS A 60 -6.73 30.62 -11.93
N VAL A 61 -7.22 29.38 -11.89
CA VAL A 61 -8.56 29.07 -11.38
C VAL A 61 -8.63 29.41 -9.89
N ASP A 62 -9.77 29.94 -9.42
CA ASP A 62 -9.90 30.37 -8.02
C ASP A 62 -9.50 29.24 -7.08
N LYS A 63 -8.56 29.57 -6.20
CA LYS A 63 -8.05 28.64 -5.20
C LYS A 63 -9.17 28.14 -4.33
N LYS A 64 -10.26 28.86 -4.05
CA LYS A 64 -11.31 28.37 -3.14
C LYS A 64 -12.20 27.28 -3.73
N GLU A 65 -12.28 27.16 -5.06
CA GLU A 65 -13.25 26.29 -5.74
C GLU A 65 -12.85 24.81 -5.81
N TRP A 66 -11.59 24.47 -5.51
CA TRP A 66 -11.07 23.11 -5.74
C TRP A 66 -11.50 22.11 -4.65
N LEU A 67 -12.13 21.02 -5.10
CA LEU A 67 -12.42 19.83 -4.33
C LEU A 67 -11.23 18.83 -4.33
N PRO A 68 -11.11 17.97 -3.30
CA PRO A 68 -10.07 16.93 -3.21
C PRO A 68 -9.90 16.10 -4.49
N SER A 69 -10.99 15.52 -4.99
CA SER A 69 -10.96 14.66 -6.18
C SER A 69 -10.47 15.36 -7.45
N GLU A 70 -10.60 16.69 -7.53
CA GLU A 70 -10.13 17.50 -8.67
C GLU A 70 -8.63 17.71 -8.59
N VAL A 71 -8.12 18.07 -7.41
CA VAL A 71 -6.69 18.22 -7.12
C VAL A 71 -5.97 16.90 -7.39
N VAL A 72 -6.49 15.79 -6.84
CA VAL A 72 -5.93 14.46 -6.98
C VAL A 72 -5.91 13.97 -8.43
N SER A 73 -6.94 14.29 -9.22
CA SER A 73 -6.97 13.94 -10.66
C SER A 73 -5.87 14.66 -11.45
N VAL A 74 -5.61 15.93 -11.14
CA VAL A 74 -4.51 16.70 -11.73
C VAL A 74 -3.16 16.17 -11.27
N MET A 75 -3.00 15.83 -9.99
CA MET A 75 -1.78 15.18 -9.47
C MET A 75 -1.49 13.86 -10.19
N SER A 76 -2.54 13.05 -10.42
CA SER A 76 -2.43 11.79 -11.16
C SER A 76 -1.92 12.04 -12.58
N LEU A 77 -2.46 13.02 -13.31
CA LEU A 77 -1.95 13.40 -14.63
C LEU A 77 -0.46 13.75 -14.58
N PHE A 78 -0.06 14.65 -13.68
CA PHE A 78 1.35 15.04 -13.57
C PHE A 78 2.24 13.85 -13.25
N SER A 79 1.87 13.03 -12.27
CA SER A 79 2.64 11.84 -11.89
C SER A 79 2.84 10.82 -13.01
N ASN A 80 1.94 10.80 -14.00
CA ASN A 80 1.98 9.89 -15.14
C ASN A 80 2.67 10.51 -16.36
N THR A 81 2.82 11.83 -16.44
CA THR A 81 3.28 12.52 -17.66
C THR A 81 4.57 13.30 -17.48
N GLN A 82 4.87 13.81 -16.28
CA GLN A 82 6.06 14.59 -16.02
C GLN A 82 6.59 14.36 -14.59
N PRO A 83 7.89 14.06 -14.41
CA PRO A 83 8.48 13.87 -13.08
C PRO A 83 8.67 15.19 -12.32
N GLU A 84 8.64 16.32 -13.01
CA GLU A 84 8.85 17.64 -12.40
C GLU A 84 7.75 18.61 -12.82
N ILE A 85 7.13 19.23 -11.81
CA ILE A 85 6.14 20.29 -11.95
C ILE A 85 6.76 21.62 -11.51
N LYS A 86 6.24 22.73 -12.03
CA LYS A 86 6.66 24.08 -11.64
C LYS A 86 6.45 24.32 -10.14
N LYS A 87 7.30 25.18 -9.58
CA LYS A 87 7.30 25.51 -8.14
C LYS A 87 5.94 26.04 -7.68
N GLU A 88 5.32 26.94 -8.45
CA GLU A 88 4.05 27.57 -8.11
C GLU A 88 2.91 26.53 -8.08
N THR A 89 2.91 25.61 -9.05
CA THR A 89 1.96 24.49 -9.11
C THR A 89 2.15 23.54 -7.94
N ARG A 90 3.40 23.24 -7.57
CA ARG A 90 3.73 22.41 -6.40
C ARG A 90 3.19 23.05 -5.12
N GLU A 91 3.47 24.33 -4.89
CA GLU A 91 3.00 25.08 -3.73
C GLU A 91 1.47 25.19 -3.69
N PHE A 92 0.81 25.31 -4.85
CA PHE A 92 -0.64 25.21 -4.93
C PHE A 92 -1.15 23.85 -4.45
N ILE A 93 -0.59 22.75 -4.97
CA ILE A 93 -0.99 21.39 -4.58
C ILE A 93 -0.74 21.15 -3.10
N GLU A 94 0.43 21.52 -2.56
CA GLU A 94 0.79 21.35 -1.15
C GLU A 94 -0.19 22.08 -0.23
N ARG A 95 -0.56 23.33 -0.55
CA ARG A 95 -1.60 24.05 0.21
C ARG A 95 -2.95 23.36 0.14
N LYS A 96 -3.29 22.78 -1.01
CA LYS A 96 -4.60 22.18 -1.23
C LYS A 96 -4.78 20.82 -0.57
N ILE A 97 -3.76 19.99 -0.59
CA ILE A 97 -3.78 18.73 0.13
C ILE A 97 -3.61 18.93 1.63
N GLY A 98 -3.01 20.04 2.08
CA GLY A 98 -2.96 20.41 3.50
C GLY A 98 -4.32 20.80 4.09
N ILE A 99 -5.27 21.24 3.26
CA ILE A 99 -6.66 21.45 3.67
C ILE A 99 -7.37 20.09 3.58
N LEU A 100 -7.10 19.22 4.55
CA LEU A 100 -7.64 17.86 4.65
C LEU A 100 -9.12 17.91 5.04
N SER A 101 -9.99 18.26 4.09
CA SER A 101 -11.44 18.22 4.25
C SER A 101 -12.09 17.51 3.07
N ASN A 102 -13.12 16.70 3.35
CA ASN A 102 -13.92 15.97 2.36
C ASN A 102 -13.13 15.01 1.44
N TYR A 103 -11.99 14.49 1.88
CA TYR A 103 -11.29 13.40 1.19
C TYR A 103 -12.00 12.09 1.50
N ASN A 104 -12.34 11.30 0.48
CA ASN A 104 -12.70 9.90 0.67
C ASN A 104 -11.44 9.00 0.64
N MET A 105 -11.59 7.71 0.95
CA MET A 105 -10.47 6.77 0.97
C MET A 105 -9.75 6.66 -0.39
N TYR A 106 -10.49 6.73 -1.51
CA TYR A 106 -9.89 6.69 -2.85
C TYR A 106 -9.02 7.92 -3.12
N ASP A 107 -9.49 9.12 -2.76
CA ASP A 107 -8.74 10.36 -2.91
C ASP A 107 -7.43 10.32 -2.09
N ILE A 108 -7.48 9.78 -0.86
CA ILE A 108 -6.29 9.58 0.00
C ILE A 108 -5.28 8.65 -0.69
N VAL A 109 -5.75 7.49 -1.19
CA VAL A 109 -4.90 6.52 -1.90
C VAL A 109 -4.21 7.16 -3.10
N GLN A 110 -4.97 7.86 -3.94
CA GLN A 110 -4.42 8.49 -5.15
C GLN A 110 -3.47 9.65 -4.81
N MET A 111 -3.77 10.44 -3.78
CA MET A 111 -2.86 11.46 -3.27
C MET A 111 -1.52 10.83 -2.86
N LEU A 112 -1.54 9.81 -2.00
CA LEU A 112 -0.33 9.15 -1.49
C LEU A 112 0.50 8.46 -2.58
N LYS A 113 -0.16 7.85 -3.58
CA LYS A 113 0.54 7.25 -4.74
C LYS A 113 1.29 8.28 -5.59
N THR A 114 0.77 9.50 -5.67
CA THR A 114 1.25 10.52 -6.60
C THR A 114 2.32 11.42 -5.99
N VAL A 115 2.22 11.75 -4.69
CA VAL A 115 3.08 12.75 -4.02
C VAL A 115 4.57 12.49 -4.17
N LYS A 116 5.02 11.23 -4.04
CA LYS A 116 6.44 10.86 -4.20
C LYS A 116 6.94 11.06 -5.63
N ARG A 117 6.10 10.83 -6.64
CA ARG A 117 6.47 10.94 -8.06
C ARG A 117 6.63 12.40 -8.49
N ILE A 118 5.76 13.29 -8.00
CA ILE A 118 5.77 14.72 -8.33
C ILE A 118 6.50 15.59 -7.30
N LYS A 119 7.17 14.96 -6.33
CA LYS A 119 7.95 15.60 -5.26
C LYS A 119 7.14 16.63 -4.44
N VAL A 120 5.89 16.30 -4.13
CA VAL A 120 5.00 17.08 -3.28
C VAL A 120 5.08 16.55 -1.85
N ARG A 121 5.12 17.44 -0.86
CA ARG A 121 5.14 17.06 0.55
C ARG A 121 3.72 16.92 1.11
N VAL A 122 3.51 15.90 1.94
CA VAL A 122 2.27 15.70 2.70
C VAL A 122 2.60 15.73 4.19
N ASN A 123 1.80 16.45 4.98
CA ASN A 123 1.88 16.34 6.43
C ASN A 123 1.22 15.04 6.89
N VAL A 124 2.04 14.00 7.06
CA VAL A 124 1.59 12.65 7.44
C VAL A 124 0.89 12.60 8.80
N LYS A 125 1.23 13.53 9.72
CA LYS A 125 0.60 13.62 11.04
C LYS A 125 -0.84 14.12 10.93
N GLU A 126 -1.05 15.23 10.23
CA GLU A 126 -2.39 15.78 10.00
C GLU A 126 -3.24 14.81 9.17
N LEU A 127 -2.65 14.10 8.21
CA LEU A 127 -3.34 13.05 7.45
C LEU A 127 -3.83 11.92 8.36
N LYS A 128 -2.98 11.46 9.28
CA LYS A 128 -3.36 10.45 10.27
C LYS A 128 -4.53 10.94 11.11
N GLU A 129 -4.42 12.13 11.71
CA GLU A 129 -5.48 12.73 12.54
C GLU A 129 -6.79 12.87 11.77
N TYR A 130 -6.73 13.25 10.49
CA TYR A 130 -7.90 13.31 9.61
C TYR A 130 -8.56 11.94 9.42
N VAL A 131 -7.78 10.91 9.09
CA VAL A 131 -8.30 9.55 8.87
C VAL A 131 -8.95 9.02 10.14
N GLU A 132 -8.26 9.12 11.28
CA GLU A 132 -8.75 8.60 12.56
C GLU A 132 -10.03 9.31 13.02
N LYS A 133 -10.08 10.64 12.87
CA LYS A 133 -11.26 11.44 13.25
C LYS A 133 -12.49 11.16 12.37
N ASN A 134 -12.27 10.78 11.11
CA ASN A 134 -13.35 10.63 10.12
C ASN A 134 -13.62 9.18 9.71
N ILE A 135 -13.02 8.20 10.40
CA ILE A 135 -13.01 6.80 9.94
C ILE A 135 -14.40 6.22 9.69
N GLU A 136 -15.38 6.50 10.56
CA GLU A 136 -16.76 6.01 10.41
C GLU A 136 -17.43 6.54 9.14
N THR A 137 -17.25 7.83 8.85
CA THR A 137 -17.77 8.45 7.62
C THR A 137 -17.08 7.88 6.38
N LEU A 138 -15.76 7.65 6.47
CA LEU A 138 -14.97 7.07 5.38
C LEU A 138 -15.44 5.63 5.08
N LEU A 139 -15.70 4.83 6.10
CA LEU A 139 -16.11 3.43 5.96
C LEU A 139 -17.50 3.29 5.30
N ARG A 140 -18.48 4.12 5.69
CA ARG A 140 -19.84 4.09 5.11
C ARG A 140 -19.91 4.23 3.58
N GLN A 141 -18.89 4.77 2.95
CA GLN A 141 -18.83 5.02 1.51
C GLN A 141 -17.73 4.21 0.81
N ALA A 142 -16.97 3.40 1.55
CA ALA A 142 -15.83 2.68 1.02
C ALA A 142 -16.24 1.28 0.54
N SER A 143 -15.64 0.83 -0.54
CA SER A 143 -15.56 -0.60 -0.83
C SER A 143 -14.39 -1.20 -0.05
N LEU A 144 -14.41 -2.51 0.17
CA LEU A 144 -13.29 -3.25 0.76
C LEU A 144 -11.96 -2.96 0.04
N VAL A 145 -12.00 -2.81 -1.29
CA VAL A 145 -10.84 -2.41 -2.12
C VAL A 145 -10.25 -1.08 -1.71
N ASN A 146 -11.10 -0.09 -1.42
CA ASN A 146 -10.66 1.21 -0.96
C ASN A 146 -10.04 1.13 0.44
N ILE A 147 -10.59 0.29 1.33
CA ILE A 147 -10.08 0.08 2.69
C ILE A 147 -8.65 -0.48 2.66
N TYR A 148 -8.43 -1.65 2.08
CA TYR A 148 -7.10 -2.25 2.07
C TYR A 148 -6.09 -1.45 1.23
N SER A 149 -6.57 -0.71 0.22
CA SER A 149 -5.70 0.19 -0.55
C SER A 149 -5.25 1.39 0.28
N MET A 150 -6.15 1.99 1.08
CA MET A 150 -5.81 3.11 1.96
C MET A 150 -4.82 2.69 3.02
N LEU A 151 -5.08 1.58 3.72
CA LEU A 151 -4.17 1.01 4.71
C LEU A 151 -2.76 0.82 4.11
N ASN A 152 -2.67 0.11 2.97
CA ASN A 152 -1.39 -0.11 2.32
C ASN A 152 -0.64 1.18 1.94
N GLU A 153 -1.32 2.19 1.39
CA GLU A 153 -0.66 3.45 1.03
C GLU A 153 -0.26 4.27 2.26
N LEU A 154 -1.04 4.24 3.34
CA LEU A 154 -0.65 4.84 4.62
C LEU A 154 0.63 4.20 5.15
N ALA A 155 0.69 2.85 5.21
CA ALA A 155 1.87 2.12 5.66
C ALA A 155 3.11 2.40 4.79
N VAL A 156 2.97 2.44 3.47
CA VAL A 156 4.07 2.79 2.53
C VAL A 156 4.62 4.19 2.78
N ASN A 157 3.79 5.11 3.28
CA ASN A 157 4.18 6.47 3.64
C ASN A 157 4.53 6.62 5.14
N GLY A 158 4.72 5.52 5.85
CA GLY A 158 5.13 5.52 7.26
C GLY A 158 4.02 5.92 8.24
N VAL A 159 2.75 5.88 7.82
CA VAL A 159 1.60 6.19 8.66
C VAL A 159 0.99 4.91 9.21
N LYS A 160 1.04 4.76 10.53
CA LYS A 160 0.29 3.74 11.29
C LYS A 160 -0.93 4.37 11.95
N LEU A 161 -2.07 3.70 11.85
CA LEU A 161 -3.32 4.11 12.50
C LEU A 161 -3.36 3.55 13.92
N SER A 162 -4.15 4.16 14.80
CA SER A 162 -4.38 3.66 16.16
C SER A 162 -5.13 2.32 16.15
N ASN A 163 -4.91 1.51 17.19
CA ASN A 163 -5.61 0.23 17.35
C ASN A 163 -7.14 0.39 17.38
N THR A 164 -7.65 1.46 18.01
CA THR A 164 -9.08 1.81 18.00
C THR A 164 -9.62 2.04 16.58
N THR A 165 -8.82 2.68 15.72
CA THR A 165 -9.22 2.91 14.32
C THR A 165 -9.22 1.61 13.53
N ILE A 166 -8.22 0.75 13.77
CA ILE A 166 -8.15 -0.59 13.16
C ILE A 166 -9.32 -1.47 13.60
N GLU A 167 -9.73 -1.40 14.86
CA GLU A 167 -10.91 -2.10 15.38
C GLU A 167 -12.18 -1.67 14.63
N LYS A 168 -12.42 -0.37 14.46
CA LYS A 168 -13.58 0.12 13.70
C LYS A 168 -13.58 -0.36 12.24
N ILE A 169 -12.40 -0.45 11.62
CA ILE A 169 -12.28 -0.99 10.26
C ILE A 169 -12.61 -2.48 10.26
N ALA A 170 -12.14 -3.22 11.25
CA ALA A 170 -12.38 -4.65 11.39
C ALA A 170 -13.87 -4.97 11.60
N GLU A 171 -14.51 -4.28 12.55
CA GLU A 171 -15.94 -4.40 12.83
C GLU A 171 -16.76 -4.13 11.57
N HIS A 172 -16.41 -3.09 10.81
CA HIS A 172 -17.08 -2.80 9.55
C HIS A 172 -16.95 -3.94 8.52
N ILE A 173 -15.77 -4.54 8.38
CA ILE A 173 -15.55 -5.67 7.46
C ILE A 173 -16.34 -6.91 7.91
N GLU A 174 -16.48 -7.14 9.22
CA GLU A 174 -17.26 -8.25 9.78
C GLU A 174 -18.77 -8.03 9.64
N GLU A 175 -19.25 -6.81 9.90
CA GLU A 175 -20.66 -6.41 9.80
C GLU A 175 -21.21 -6.51 8.36
N GLU A 176 -20.38 -6.27 7.34
CA GLU A 176 -20.80 -6.44 5.95
C GLU A 176 -21.24 -7.89 5.65
N GLY A 177 -20.84 -8.88 6.47
CA GLY A 177 -21.35 -10.25 6.43
C GLY A 177 -21.11 -11.01 5.11
N LYS A 178 -20.33 -10.42 4.19
CA LYS A 178 -20.05 -10.95 2.87
C LYS A 178 -18.96 -12.01 2.95
N GLU A 179 -19.16 -13.14 2.27
CA GLU A 179 -18.06 -14.09 2.03
C GLU A 179 -17.02 -13.39 1.12
N LEU A 180 -15.81 -13.21 1.64
CA LEU A 180 -14.71 -12.57 0.92
C LEU A 180 -14.10 -13.54 -0.06
N GLU A 181 -13.80 -13.07 -1.27
CA GLU A 181 -12.96 -13.84 -2.19
C GLU A 181 -11.54 -13.98 -1.64
N PHE A 182 -10.81 -15.01 -2.05
CA PHE A 182 -9.46 -15.29 -1.53
C PHE A 182 -8.54 -14.06 -1.62
N LYS A 183 -8.58 -13.34 -2.75
CA LYS A 183 -7.75 -12.15 -2.96
C LYS A 183 -8.18 -10.95 -2.10
N GLU A 184 -9.48 -10.77 -1.89
CA GLU A 184 -10.00 -9.73 -0.98
C GLU A 184 -9.54 -10.01 0.45
N LEU A 185 -9.60 -11.28 0.86
CA LEU A 185 -9.20 -11.73 2.19
C LEU A 185 -7.69 -11.59 2.43
N THR A 186 -6.85 -12.02 1.49
CA THR A 186 -5.39 -11.96 1.64
C THR A 186 -4.89 -10.51 1.63
N ASN A 187 -5.47 -9.65 0.78
CA ASN A 187 -5.19 -8.21 0.77
C ASN A 187 -5.59 -7.55 2.10
N THR A 188 -6.75 -7.92 2.64
CA THR A 188 -7.25 -7.40 3.91
C THR A 188 -6.31 -7.79 5.04
N TYR A 189 -5.98 -9.09 5.15
CA TYR A 189 -5.02 -9.61 6.13
C TYR A 189 -3.66 -8.89 6.06
N ASN A 190 -3.06 -8.81 4.87
CA ASN A 190 -1.77 -8.15 4.68
C ASN A 190 -1.84 -6.67 5.06
N SER A 191 -2.88 -5.96 4.63
CA SER A 191 -3.01 -4.53 4.89
C SER A 191 -3.17 -4.22 6.38
N LEU A 192 -4.05 -4.93 7.10
CA LEU A 192 -4.26 -4.77 8.54
C LEU A 192 -3.00 -5.11 9.34
N SER A 193 -2.27 -6.16 8.95
CA SER A 193 -1.02 -6.58 9.63
C SER A 193 0.03 -5.48 9.76
N ARG A 194 0.02 -4.50 8.85
CA ARG A 194 1.00 -3.38 8.82
C ARG A 194 0.68 -2.25 9.80
N HIS A 195 -0.55 -2.23 10.32
CA HIS A 195 -1.02 -1.20 11.23
C HIS A 195 -1.22 -1.70 12.66
N ILE A 196 -1.36 -3.01 12.85
CA ILE A 196 -1.48 -3.58 14.19
C ILE A 196 -0.18 -3.33 14.95
N ASP A 197 -0.28 -2.58 16.04
CA ASP A 197 0.78 -2.41 17.01
C ASP A 197 0.38 -3.08 18.31
N VAL A 198 1.23 -3.99 18.81
CA VAL A 198 1.04 -4.60 20.13
C VAL A 198 1.82 -3.85 21.20
N VAL A 199 2.49 -2.74 20.82
CA VAL A 199 2.92 -1.75 21.81
C VAL A 199 1.66 -1.25 22.50
N SER A 200 1.58 -1.54 23.78
CA SER A 200 0.70 -0.86 24.68
C SER A 200 0.86 0.64 24.45
N ASP A 201 -0.17 1.34 23.96
CA ASP A 201 -0.32 2.79 24.16
C ASP A 201 -0.53 3.02 25.67
N LYS A 202 0.47 2.62 26.48
CA LYS A 202 0.72 3.23 27.77
C LYS A 202 0.98 4.67 27.42
N ILE A 203 0.20 5.57 28.04
CA ILE A 203 0.29 7.02 27.90
C ILE A 203 -0.71 7.56 26.85
N TYR A 204 -2.03 7.45 27.10
CA TYR A 204 -2.91 8.62 27.32
C TYR A 204 -4.43 8.34 27.30
N SER A 205 -4.91 7.15 26.92
CA SER A 205 -6.34 6.80 27.04
C SER A 205 -6.54 5.78 28.14
N GLY A 206 -7.40 6.10 29.13
CA GLY A 206 -7.75 5.22 30.24
C GLY A 206 -8.57 3.97 29.85
N GLU A 207 -8.34 3.41 28.67
CA GLU A 207 -8.93 2.16 28.21
C GLU A 207 -7.98 0.99 28.44
N ASN A 208 -8.52 -0.17 28.82
CA ASN A 208 -7.77 -1.40 29.09
C ASN A 208 -6.98 -1.85 27.84
N VAL A 209 -5.71 -1.44 27.78
CA VAL A 209 -4.77 -1.70 26.69
C VAL A 209 -4.59 -3.19 26.37
N GLU A 210 -4.72 -4.07 27.37
CA GLU A 210 -4.68 -5.53 27.20
C GLU A 210 -5.85 -6.06 26.35
N ASN A 211 -7.02 -5.40 26.41
CA ASN A 211 -8.21 -5.82 25.66
C ASN A 211 -8.05 -5.53 24.15
N MET A 212 -7.37 -4.43 23.79
CA MET A 212 -7.18 -4.04 22.38
C MET A 212 -6.20 -4.95 21.63
N ALA A 213 -5.10 -5.34 22.27
CA ALA A 213 -4.13 -6.24 21.66
C ALA A 213 -4.72 -7.64 21.39
N GLU A 214 -5.52 -8.17 22.33
CA GLU A 214 -6.18 -9.47 22.17
C GLU A 214 -7.25 -9.41 21.08
N LYS A 215 -8.01 -8.31 20.98
CA LYS A 215 -8.96 -8.12 19.87
C LYS A 215 -8.27 -8.08 18.50
N ALA A 216 -7.18 -7.33 18.37
CA ALA A 216 -6.42 -7.29 17.12
C ALA A 216 -5.87 -8.67 16.73
N LYS A 217 -5.39 -9.44 17.72
CA LYS A 217 -4.95 -10.83 17.52
C LYS A 217 -6.11 -11.73 17.08
N ASN A 218 -7.26 -11.67 17.74
CA ASN A 218 -8.46 -12.45 17.39
C ASN A 218 -8.96 -12.16 15.98
N LEU A 219 -8.93 -10.89 15.56
CA LEU A 219 -9.23 -10.49 14.19
C LEU A 219 -8.29 -11.15 13.19
N MET A 220 -6.98 -11.01 13.41
CA MET A 220 -5.98 -11.59 12.49
C MET A 220 -6.07 -13.12 12.46
N GLU A 221 -6.38 -13.75 13.58
CA GLU A 221 -6.62 -15.19 13.66
C GLU A 221 -7.87 -15.60 12.88
N THR A 222 -8.97 -14.86 13.00
CA THR A 222 -10.21 -15.09 12.26
C THR A 222 -9.98 -14.97 10.75
N LEU A 223 -9.28 -13.92 10.30
CA LEU A 223 -8.93 -13.74 8.91
C LEU A 223 -8.00 -14.87 8.41
N TYR A 224 -7.01 -15.27 9.20
CA TYR A 224 -6.11 -16.37 8.86
C TYR A 224 -6.86 -17.71 8.73
N ASN A 225 -7.81 -18.00 9.62
CA ASN A 225 -8.61 -19.23 9.54
C ASN A 225 -9.49 -19.25 8.28
N LYS A 226 -10.04 -18.09 7.87
CA LYS A 226 -10.73 -17.97 6.59
C LYS A 226 -9.78 -18.23 5.41
N VAL A 227 -8.53 -17.77 5.47
CA VAL A 227 -7.52 -18.03 4.43
C VAL A 227 -7.26 -19.53 4.32
N LEU A 228 -7.06 -20.21 5.45
CA LEU A 228 -6.85 -21.66 5.48
C LEU A 228 -8.01 -22.42 4.84
N LYS A 229 -9.25 -22.04 5.15
CA LYS A 229 -10.43 -22.65 4.52
C LYS A 229 -10.41 -22.53 2.99
N HIS A 230 -10.03 -21.37 2.45
CA HIS A 230 -9.91 -21.20 0.99
C HIS A 230 -8.77 -22.04 0.40
N ILE A 231 -7.65 -22.19 1.12
CA ILE A 231 -6.52 -23.05 0.71
C ILE A 231 -6.96 -24.52 0.67
N GLU A 232 -7.71 -24.98 1.68
CA GLU A 232 -8.26 -26.34 1.75
C GLU A 232 -9.24 -26.62 0.59
N GLU A 233 -10.00 -25.61 0.18
CA GLU A 233 -10.93 -25.67 -0.96
C GLU A 233 -10.23 -25.51 -2.33
N GLY A 234 -8.91 -25.30 -2.35
CA GLY A 234 -8.13 -25.10 -3.58
C GLY A 234 -8.44 -23.79 -4.31
N ARG A 235 -8.97 -22.79 -3.60
CA ARG A 235 -9.28 -21.44 -4.11
C ARG A 235 -8.09 -20.48 -4.01
N ASP A 236 -6.91 -20.98 -3.65
CA ASP A 236 -5.71 -20.21 -3.39
C ASP A 236 -4.84 -20.00 -4.63
N ASP A 237 -4.03 -18.94 -4.59
CA ASP A 237 -3.02 -18.62 -5.60
C ASP A 237 -1.69 -18.18 -4.95
N PHE A 238 -0.62 -18.15 -5.76
CA PHE A 238 0.70 -17.76 -5.28
C PHE A 238 0.72 -16.36 -4.66
N GLU A 239 0.03 -15.40 -5.27
CA GLU A 239 0.05 -14.00 -4.84
C GLU A 239 -0.60 -13.84 -3.46
N GLY A 240 -1.78 -14.42 -3.27
CA GLY A 240 -2.51 -14.37 -2.00
C GLY A 240 -1.77 -15.07 -0.87
N ILE A 241 -1.12 -16.22 -1.14
CA ILE A 241 -0.31 -16.88 -0.11
C ILE A 241 0.92 -16.02 0.26
N VAL A 242 1.58 -15.39 -0.71
CA VAL A 242 2.68 -14.43 -0.43
C VAL A 242 2.20 -13.23 0.38
N ASP A 243 1.01 -12.71 0.09
CA ASP A 243 0.41 -11.60 0.85
C ASP A 243 0.16 -12.00 2.31
N VAL A 244 -0.36 -13.21 2.55
CA VAL A 244 -0.60 -13.71 3.91
C VAL A 244 0.73 -13.96 4.63
N LEU A 245 1.71 -14.60 3.97
CA LEU A 245 3.04 -14.80 4.54
C LEU A 245 3.69 -13.48 4.94
N ASP A 246 3.63 -12.46 4.08
CA ASP A 246 4.13 -11.12 4.41
C ASP A 246 3.39 -10.55 5.63
N GLY A 247 2.08 -10.71 5.71
CA GLY A 247 1.32 -10.26 6.87
C GLY A 247 1.73 -10.98 8.17
N THR A 248 1.88 -12.30 8.14
CA THR A 248 2.28 -13.10 9.31
C THR A 248 3.69 -12.73 9.78
N VAL A 249 4.63 -12.54 8.86
CA VAL A 249 5.99 -12.08 9.17
C VAL A 249 5.99 -10.67 9.76
N ASN A 250 5.16 -9.75 9.25
CA ASN A 250 5.03 -8.41 9.82
C ASN A 250 4.55 -8.47 11.27
N ILE A 251 3.50 -9.23 11.56
CA ILE A 251 3.00 -9.45 12.92
C ILE A 251 4.10 -10.01 13.83
N MET A 252 4.81 -11.05 13.35
CA MET A 252 5.87 -11.70 14.11
C MET A 252 7.01 -10.74 14.44
N SER A 253 7.43 -9.89 13.49
CA SER A 253 8.49 -8.92 13.71
C SER A 253 8.16 -7.91 14.82
N VAL A 254 6.89 -7.49 14.90
CA VAL A 254 6.40 -6.61 15.97
C VAL A 254 6.35 -7.34 17.31
N TRP A 255 5.92 -8.61 17.32
CA TRP A 255 5.77 -9.39 18.55
C TRP A 255 7.10 -9.85 19.17
N SER A 256 8.14 -10.06 18.35
CA SER A 256 9.47 -10.45 18.84
C SER A 256 10.25 -9.29 19.48
N ILE A 257 10.12 -8.05 18.97
CA ILE A 257 10.84 -6.88 19.51
C ILE A 257 10.36 -6.53 20.93
N ASN A 258 9.06 -6.66 21.19
CA ASN A 258 8.44 -6.17 22.43
C ASN A 258 8.73 -7.02 23.68
N LYS A 259 9.22 -8.26 23.54
CA LYS A 259 9.65 -9.07 24.69
C LYS A 259 11.04 -8.69 25.20
N ASP A 260 11.91 -8.19 24.32
CA ASP A 260 13.27 -7.79 24.70
C ASP A 260 13.29 -6.43 25.44
N GLU A 261 12.48 -5.45 25.00
CA GLU A 261 12.38 -4.15 25.70
C GLU A 261 11.74 -4.26 27.10
N SER A 262 10.86 -5.25 27.32
CA SER A 262 10.29 -5.49 28.65
C SER A 262 11.30 -6.00 29.69
N ARG A 263 12.47 -6.50 29.24
CA ARG A 263 13.53 -7.03 30.11
C ARG A 263 14.71 -6.08 30.34
N GLU A 264 14.94 -5.10 29.47
CA GLU A 264 16.03 -4.12 29.68
C GLU A 264 15.79 -3.15 30.84
N SER A 265 14.60 -3.14 31.45
CA SER A 265 14.34 -2.44 32.73
C SER A 265 14.81 -3.21 33.97
N THR A 266 15.32 -4.42 33.84
CA THR A 266 15.80 -5.23 34.97
C THR A 266 17.06 -6.01 34.57
N THR A 267 18.21 -5.35 34.57
CA THR A 267 19.45 -5.81 35.26
C THR A 267 20.68 -5.01 34.79
N ASN A 268 21.24 -4.23 35.71
CA ASN A 268 22.63 -3.80 35.65
C ASN A 268 23.55 -5.02 35.87
N SER A 269 24.39 -5.39 34.90
CA SER A 269 25.77 -5.88 35.11
C SER A 269 26.51 -6.33 33.81
N VAL A 270 27.48 -5.50 33.39
CA VAL A 270 28.91 -5.79 33.09
C VAL A 270 29.26 -7.31 33.08
N THR A 271 29.79 -8.03 32.07
CA THR A 271 30.88 -7.84 31.06
C THR A 271 30.89 -9.05 30.05
N PRO A 272 31.82 -9.24 29.06
CA PRO A 272 31.47 -9.60 27.69
C PRO A 272 32.01 -10.97 27.18
N ALA A 273 31.60 -11.29 25.95
CA ALA A 273 32.22 -12.22 24.99
C ALA A 273 32.09 -13.74 25.23
N ARG A 274 31.25 -14.38 24.40
CA ARG A 274 31.58 -15.68 23.78
C ARG A 274 30.87 -15.83 22.43
N ARG A 275 31.67 -15.97 21.36
CA ARG A 275 31.23 -16.46 20.06
C ARG A 275 30.73 -17.90 20.23
N GLY A 276 29.50 -18.17 19.80
CA GLY A 276 28.91 -19.50 19.78
C GLY A 276 27.84 -19.57 18.69
N THR A 277 28.03 -20.49 17.76
CA THR A 277 27.06 -21.08 16.81
C THR A 277 25.66 -20.49 16.85
N GLY A 278 25.31 -19.74 15.79
CA GLY A 278 24.07 -18.97 15.66
C GLY A 278 22.80 -19.81 15.58
N GLN A 279 22.33 -20.29 16.72
CA GLN A 279 20.91 -20.36 17.00
C GLN A 279 20.55 -19.05 17.69
N ALA A 280 19.81 -18.18 17.00
CA ALA A 280 19.06 -17.15 17.68
C ALA A 280 17.99 -17.86 18.52
N LYS A 281 18.32 -18.18 19.78
CA LYS A 281 17.31 -18.32 20.83
C LYS A 281 16.74 -16.93 21.14
N GLY A 282 16.11 -16.32 20.15
CA GLY A 282 15.20 -15.20 20.33
C GLY A 282 13.81 -15.79 20.13
N HIS A 283 12.95 -15.70 21.14
CA HIS A 283 11.64 -16.36 21.18
C HIS A 283 10.73 -15.89 20.03
N CYS A 284 10.83 -16.57 18.89
CA CYS A 284 9.87 -16.53 17.81
C CYS A 284 8.54 -17.08 18.34
N ASN A 285 7.40 -16.47 17.98
CA ASN A 285 6.10 -17.06 18.29
C ASN A 285 5.98 -18.37 17.48
N GLU A 286 6.22 -19.52 18.11
CA GLU A 286 6.27 -20.84 17.46
C GLU A 286 5.03 -21.11 16.60
N GLU A 287 3.88 -20.62 17.02
CA GLU A 287 2.63 -20.73 16.27
C GLU A 287 2.68 -19.93 14.97
N LEU A 288 3.14 -18.67 14.99
CA LEU A 288 3.30 -17.88 13.76
C LEU A 288 4.38 -18.47 12.84
N LEU A 289 5.43 -19.06 13.40
CA LEU A 289 6.46 -19.73 12.61
C LEU A 289 5.88 -20.95 11.88
N ARG A 290 5.10 -21.79 12.57
CA ARG A 290 4.39 -22.91 11.96
C ARG A 290 3.43 -22.46 10.86
N ARG A 291 2.72 -21.35 11.05
CA ARG A 291 1.89 -20.74 9.99
C ARG A 291 2.73 -20.38 8.76
N CYS A 292 3.89 -19.74 8.96
CA CYS A 292 4.80 -19.42 7.86
C CYS A 292 5.29 -20.68 7.14
N GLU A 293 5.65 -21.74 7.86
CA GLU A 293 6.06 -23.03 7.28
C GLU A 293 4.96 -23.64 6.41
N VAL A 294 3.72 -23.70 6.91
CA VAL A 294 2.56 -24.20 6.15
C VAL A 294 2.34 -23.40 4.86
N LEU A 295 2.41 -22.07 4.94
CA LEU A 295 2.25 -21.20 3.78
C LEU A 295 3.40 -21.40 2.76
N ILE A 296 4.63 -21.57 3.24
CA ILE A 296 5.79 -21.81 2.38
C ILE A 296 5.67 -23.14 1.65
N GLU A 297 5.29 -24.21 2.34
CA GLU A 297 5.02 -25.50 1.69
C GLU A 297 3.92 -25.37 0.64
N ARG A 298 2.84 -24.63 0.94
CA ARG A 298 1.78 -24.39 -0.02
C ARG A 298 2.25 -23.60 -1.25
N LEU A 299 3.15 -22.63 -1.09
CA LEU A 299 3.70 -21.83 -2.20
C LEU A 299 4.44 -22.67 -3.24
N LYS A 300 5.12 -23.74 -2.82
CA LYS A 300 5.84 -24.64 -3.73
C LYS A 300 4.91 -25.22 -4.80
N HIS A 301 3.65 -25.53 -4.45
CA HIS A 301 2.68 -26.06 -5.41
C HIS A 301 2.26 -25.07 -6.51
N HIS A 302 2.36 -23.77 -6.26
CA HIS A 302 1.97 -22.73 -7.21
C HIS A 302 3.13 -22.17 -8.03
N PHE A 303 4.35 -22.65 -7.76
CA PHE A 303 5.55 -22.07 -8.34
C PHE A 303 5.64 -22.35 -9.86
N ASN A 304 5.77 -21.29 -10.66
CA ASN A 304 5.89 -21.43 -12.12
C ASN A 304 6.63 -20.24 -12.77
N ASN A 305 6.91 -20.32 -14.08
CA ASN A 305 7.68 -19.31 -14.83
C ASN A 305 6.87 -18.03 -15.18
N SER A 306 5.56 -18.02 -14.94
CA SER A 306 4.71 -16.85 -15.16
C SER A 306 4.69 -15.88 -13.98
N LEU A 307 5.18 -16.31 -12.81
CA LEU A 307 5.20 -15.50 -11.60
C LEU A 307 5.94 -14.17 -11.79
N GLU A 308 5.37 -13.10 -11.23
CA GLU A 308 5.99 -11.79 -11.29
C GLU A 308 7.22 -11.72 -10.36
N PRO A 309 8.35 -11.14 -10.82
CA PRO A 309 9.55 -10.98 -10.00
C PRO A 309 9.32 -10.26 -8.66
N LYS A 310 8.31 -9.37 -8.61
CA LYS A 310 7.93 -8.65 -7.40
C LYS A 310 7.49 -9.61 -6.28
N LEU A 311 6.74 -10.66 -6.61
CA LEU A 311 6.24 -11.63 -5.63
C LEU A 311 7.36 -12.49 -5.07
N ILE A 312 8.29 -12.92 -5.93
CA ILE A 312 9.48 -13.67 -5.49
C ILE A 312 10.36 -12.80 -4.58
N ARG A 313 10.47 -11.48 -4.86
CA ARG A 313 11.21 -10.56 -3.99
C ARG A 313 10.58 -10.46 -2.60
N ILE A 314 9.25 -10.42 -2.50
CA ILE A 314 8.53 -10.39 -1.22
C ILE A 314 8.79 -11.69 -0.45
N LEU A 315 8.67 -12.83 -1.12
CA LEU A 315 8.97 -14.14 -0.55
C LEU A 315 10.41 -14.22 -0.01
N LEU A 316 11.41 -13.84 -0.82
CA LEU A 316 12.82 -13.84 -0.40
C LEU A 316 13.07 -12.94 0.80
N ARG A 317 12.45 -11.75 0.84
CA ARG A 317 12.53 -10.86 2.01
C ARG A 317 12.00 -11.56 3.25
N ASN A 318 10.83 -12.20 3.15
CA ASN A 318 10.17 -12.85 4.28
C ASN A 318 10.99 -14.04 4.78
N ILE A 319 11.47 -14.91 3.87
CA ILE A 319 12.37 -16.03 4.20
C ILE A 319 13.62 -15.53 4.91
N SER A 320 14.23 -14.44 4.42
CA SER A 320 15.40 -13.83 5.05
C SER A 320 15.12 -13.29 6.44
N VAL A 321 13.95 -12.70 6.68
CA VAL A 321 13.52 -12.22 8.01
C VAL A 321 13.30 -13.38 8.96
N LEU A 322 12.65 -14.45 8.48
CA LEU A 322 12.42 -15.69 9.23
C LEU A 322 13.72 -16.46 9.52
N ARG A 323 14.80 -16.18 8.78
CA ARG A 323 16.00 -17.04 8.72
C ARG A 323 15.65 -18.50 8.40
N TYR A 324 14.60 -18.67 7.61
CA TYR A 324 14.13 -19.96 7.17
C TYR A 324 14.96 -20.41 5.96
N TYR A 325 15.41 -21.65 5.94
CA TYR A 325 16.13 -22.20 4.80
C TYR A 325 15.44 -23.48 4.36
N ASP A 326 14.92 -23.46 3.14
CA ASP A 326 14.34 -24.61 2.47
C ASP A 326 15.04 -24.77 1.12
N GLU A 327 15.75 -25.87 0.95
CA GLU A 327 16.62 -26.12 -0.19
C GLU A 327 15.82 -26.18 -1.50
N GLU A 328 14.71 -26.93 -1.49
CA GLU A 328 13.81 -27.08 -2.64
C GLU A 328 13.27 -25.72 -3.12
N LEU A 329 12.75 -24.90 -2.21
CA LEU A 329 12.25 -23.58 -2.52
C LEU A 329 13.33 -22.67 -3.09
N MET A 330 14.56 -22.73 -2.55
CA MET A 330 15.68 -21.96 -3.07
C MET A 330 16.06 -22.42 -4.48
N GLU A 331 16.03 -23.72 -4.76
CA GLU A 331 16.22 -24.25 -6.11
C GLU A 331 15.14 -23.76 -7.08
N MET A 332 13.87 -23.78 -6.67
CA MET A 332 12.76 -23.26 -7.47
C MET A 332 12.92 -21.76 -7.78
N ILE A 333 13.31 -20.96 -6.79
CA ILE A 333 13.58 -19.52 -6.96
C ILE A 333 14.73 -19.30 -7.93
N VAL A 334 15.84 -20.04 -7.79
CA VAL A 334 17.00 -19.94 -8.68
C VAL A 334 16.64 -20.38 -10.10
N ALA A 335 15.88 -21.46 -10.26
CA ALA A 335 15.41 -21.95 -11.56
C ALA A 335 14.52 -20.92 -12.26
N HIS A 336 13.56 -20.34 -11.52
CA HIS A 336 12.73 -19.28 -12.03
C HIS A 336 13.54 -18.05 -12.41
N TYR A 337 14.46 -17.59 -11.56
CA TYR A 337 15.36 -16.49 -11.90
C TYR A 337 16.14 -16.78 -13.18
N LYS A 338 16.73 -17.97 -13.34
CA LYS A 338 17.44 -18.34 -14.59
C LYS A 338 16.52 -18.23 -15.80
N SER A 339 15.27 -18.64 -15.70
CA SER A 339 14.29 -18.57 -16.79
C SER A 339 13.73 -17.17 -17.05
N THR A 340 13.66 -16.30 -16.04
CA THR A 340 13.00 -14.99 -16.12
C THR A 340 13.94 -13.80 -15.88
N HIS A 341 15.25 -13.98 -15.73
CA HIS A 341 16.23 -12.95 -15.32
C HIS A 341 16.14 -11.64 -16.11
N ARG A 342 15.74 -11.69 -17.40
CA ARG A 342 15.54 -10.50 -18.23
C ARG A 342 14.38 -9.60 -17.78
N LYS A 343 13.40 -10.17 -17.06
CA LYS A 343 12.26 -9.47 -16.46
C LYS A 343 12.60 -8.88 -15.08
N TRP A 344 13.70 -9.32 -14.46
CA TRP A 344 14.13 -8.87 -13.15
C TRP A 344 15.00 -7.62 -13.31
N SER A 345 14.46 -6.44 -13.05
CA SER A 345 15.32 -5.27 -12.84
C SER A 345 15.76 -5.18 -11.39
N LEU A 346 16.91 -4.54 -11.15
CA LEU A 346 17.46 -4.22 -9.83
C LEU A 346 16.46 -3.50 -8.89
N GLN A 347 15.35 -2.97 -9.41
CA GLN A 347 14.26 -2.34 -8.65
C GLN A 347 12.86 -2.95 -8.88
N GLY A 348 12.73 -4.04 -9.66
CA GLY A 348 11.45 -4.69 -9.95
C GLY A 348 10.53 -3.93 -10.93
N LYS A 349 11.02 -2.90 -11.62
CA LYS A 349 10.32 -2.30 -12.77
C LYS A 349 10.63 -3.08 -14.04
N PHE A 350 9.60 -3.44 -14.79
CA PHE A 350 9.74 -3.95 -16.16
C PHE A 350 10.58 -2.94 -16.97
N VAL A 351 11.79 -3.33 -17.38
CA VAL A 351 12.55 -2.58 -18.38
C VAL A 351 12.29 -3.30 -19.69
N ASN A 352 11.29 -2.85 -20.44
CA ASN A 352 11.21 -3.22 -21.84
C ASN A 352 12.44 -2.59 -22.53
N LYS A 353 13.38 -3.44 -22.94
CA LYS A 353 14.39 -3.07 -23.93
C LYS A 353 13.84 -3.32 -25.32
#